data_AF-I8WK44-F1
#
_entry.id   AF-I8WK44-F1
#
_cell.length_a   1.000
_cell.length_b   1.000
_cell.length_c   1.000
_cell.angle_alpha   90.00
_cell.angle_beta   90.00
_cell.angle_gamma   90.00
#
_symmetry.space_group_name_H-M   'P 1'
#
loop_
_entity.id
_entity.type
_entity.pdbx_description
1 polymer ?
#
loop_
_entity_poly.entity_id
_entity_poly.type
_entity_poly.pdbx_seq_one_letter_code
_entity_poly.pdbx_strand_id
1 'polypeptide(L)'
;MLSKKDIEELATGAVKRYFNTCNLISPQIQENDKTPDWDGELNLYETKKDIRKNYIGSLRIQVKGKEVSKFKTKETFPIETIFLRNAKNEGFVFFVVEVMPNGDNKIFYKKMAPIEIRGLLATINKQQKTRSMPFEPLSMDKSWTEAELKAFLSDCIKQKSFASKNPFSIEDVKNVHDYQWGFTFQGKKNNLLKDFLGGFKSFLYLKTKEDVEIPIGNGLMNIFMPELTIKKEESVYIRNDIVASNYVLTYTKESVSYKLENLFLLKSEQKPPSTKRISTLEILADTTDEQIKAYEVYKLLIEYGSIKFGDTEITINASNKNVLLSTINKQLSNLSIHQAVLNAWH
;
A
#
# COMPACT_ATOMS: atom_id res chain seq x y z
N MET A 1 -22.02 27.41 27.41
CA MET A 1 -20.79 27.59 26.62
C MET A 1 -19.64 27.28 27.56
N LEU A 2 -18.78 26.35 27.18
CA LEU A 2 -17.66 25.90 27.98
C LEU A 2 -16.60 27.01 28.05
N SER A 3 -15.84 27.09 29.15
CA SER A 3 -14.72 28.03 29.18
C SER A 3 -13.60 27.55 28.25
N LYS A 4 -12.73 28.47 27.81
CA LYS A 4 -11.56 28.11 26.97
C LYS A 4 -10.69 27.04 27.65
N LYS A 5 -10.53 27.13 28.98
CA LYS A 5 -9.79 26.17 29.78
C LYS A 5 -10.47 24.80 29.78
N ASP A 6 -11.78 24.74 30.00
CA ASP A 6 -12.53 23.48 29.98
C ASP A 6 -12.44 22.81 28.60
N ILE A 7 -12.52 23.58 27.51
CA ILE A 7 -12.38 23.06 26.14
C ILE A 7 -11.00 22.44 25.92
N GLU A 8 -9.94 23.09 26.42
CA GLU A 8 -8.56 22.61 26.31
C GLU A 8 -8.32 21.33 27.13
N GLU A 9 -8.82 21.28 28.36
CA GLU A 9 -8.74 20.09 29.23
C GLU A 9 -9.54 18.92 28.67
N LEU A 10 -10.74 19.17 28.14
CA LEU A 10 -11.57 18.14 27.50
C LEU A 10 -10.91 17.59 26.23
N ALA A 11 -10.29 18.46 25.42
CA ALA A 11 -9.61 18.07 24.19
C ALA A 11 -8.35 17.24 24.45
N THR A 12 -7.47 17.72 25.33
CA THR A 12 -6.25 16.99 25.74
C THR A 12 -6.60 15.67 26.42
N GLY A 13 -7.62 15.69 27.30
CA GLY A 13 -8.17 14.48 27.94
C GLY A 13 -8.70 13.46 26.94
N ALA A 14 -9.38 13.90 25.86
CA ALA A 14 -9.87 13.01 24.81
C ALA A 14 -8.73 12.30 24.08
N VAL A 15 -7.69 13.04 23.65
CA VAL A 15 -6.51 12.48 22.99
C VAL A 15 -5.78 11.50 23.92
N LYS A 16 -5.56 11.89 25.18
CA LYS A 16 -4.93 11.06 26.20
C LYS A 16 -5.71 9.75 26.43
N ARG A 17 -7.03 9.82 26.62
CA ARG A 17 -7.89 8.63 26.76
C ARG A 17 -7.84 7.72 25.53
N TYR A 18 -7.84 8.30 24.33
CA TYR A 18 -7.75 7.53 23.10
C TYR A 18 -6.44 6.71 23.05
N PHE A 19 -5.29 7.32 23.30
CA PHE A 19 -4.00 6.63 23.20
C PHE A 19 -3.66 5.77 24.43
N ASN A 20 -4.22 6.07 25.61
CA ASN A 20 -4.10 5.19 26.78
C ASN A 20 -4.70 3.80 26.56
N THR A 21 -5.61 3.64 25.59
CA THR A 21 -6.19 2.34 25.22
C THR A 21 -5.48 1.65 24.06
N CYS A 22 -4.44 2.28 23.47
CA CYS A 22 -3.55 1.64 22.51
C CYS A 22 -2.59 0.67 23.24
N ASN A 23 -2.13 -0.37 22.53
CA ASN A 23 -1.16 -1.37 23.01
C ASN A 23 0.29 -0.92 22.83
N LEU A 24 0.54 -0.06 21.82
CA LEU A 24 1.89 0.27 21.33
C LEU A 24 2.20 1.78 21.40
N ILE A 25 1.28 2.59 21.91
CA ILE A 25 1.42 4.04 22.03
C ILE A 25 1.10 4.47 23.46
N SER A 26 1.95 5.32 24.01
CA SER A 26 1.77 5.93 25.33
C SER A 26 1.78 7.46 25.21
N PRO A 27 0.68 8.16 25.51
CA PRO A 27 0.60 9.61 25.40
C PRO A 27 1.31 10.29 26.58
N GLN A 28 2.26 11.18 26.28
CA GLN A 28 2.92 12.06 27.23
C GLN A 28 2.39 13.48 27.04
N ILE A 29 1.24 13.75 27.65
CA ILE A 29 0.58 15.07 27.64
C ILE A 29 0.59 15.58 29.07
N GLN A 30 1.33 16.66 29.30
CA GLN A 30 1.48 17.29 30.61
C GLN A 30 0.58 18.52 30.72
N GLU A 31 -0.07 18.66 31.87
CA GLU A 31 -0.81 19.87 32.20
C GLU A 31 0.17 21.00 32.53
N ASN A 32 -0.05 22.20 31.97
CA ASN A 32 0.82 23.36 32.11
C ASN A 32 2.22 23.23 31.47
N ASP A 33 2.36 22.40 30.42
CA ASP A 33 3.59 22.39 29.62
C ASP A 33 3.85 23.79 29.02
N LYS A 34 5.06 24.30 29.21
CA LYS A 34 5.50 25.60 28.68
C LYS A 34 6.33 25.44 27.40
N THR A 35 6.38 24.23 26.86
CA THR A 35 7.11 23.95 25.63
C THR A 35 6.50 24.77 24.48
N PRO A 36 7.30 25.62 23.79
CA PRO A 36 6.77 26.44 22.71
C PRO A 36 6.15 25.58 21.62
N ASP A 37 4.91 25.86 21.20
CA ASP A 37 4.20 25.19 20.10
C ASP A 37 3.83 23.70 20.26
N TRP A 38 3.99 23.11 21.45
CA TRP A 38 3.67 21.69 21.63
C TRP A 38 2.95 21.43 22.94
N ASP A 39 1.97 20.54 22.89
CA ASP A 39 1.19 20.13 24.07
C ASP A 39 1.67 18.78 24.64
N GLY A 40 2.60 18.12 23.94
CA GLY A 40 3.20 16.86 24.40
C GLY A 40 3.75 16.01 23.27
N GLU A 41 3.86 14.71 23.53
CA GLU A 41 4.31 13.70 22.58
C GLU A 41 3.56 12.37 22.71
N LEU A 42 3.64 11.55 21.66
CA LEU A 42 3.23 10.15 21.68
C LEU A 42 4.48 9.29 21.65
N ASN A 43 4.71 8.49 22.68
CA ASN A 43 5.81 7.51 22.72
C ASN A 43 5.36 6.23 22.03
N LEU A 44 6.12 5.79 21.03
CA LEU A 44 5.81 4.60 20.25
C LEU A 44 6.69 3.43 20.66
N TYR A 45 6.12 2.23 20.59
CA TYR A 45 6.76 1.00 21.02
C TYR A 45 6.61 -0.14 20.02
N GLU A 46 7.60 -1.03 19.94
CA GLU A 46 7.64 -2.10 18.96
C GLU A 46 6.59 -3.19 19.27
N THR A 47 6.65 -3.80 20.46
CA THR A 47 5.82 -4.97 20.80
C THR A 47 4.86 -4.77 21.96
N LYS A 48 5.17 -3.84 22.88
CA LYS A 48 4.33 -3.51 24.04
C LYS A 48 4.73 -2.15 24.61
N LYS A 49 3.75 -1.30 24.88
CA LYS A 49 3.97 0.04 25.45
C LYS A 49 4.52 0.00 26.88
N ASP A 50 5.17 1.10 27.26
CA ASP A 50 5.76 1.37 28.58
C ASP A 50 6.86 0.39 29.00
N ILE A 51 7.37 -0.39 28.05
CA ILE A 51 8.56 -1.24 28.23
C ILE A 51 9.72 -0.57 27.52
N ARG A 52 10.74 -0.16 28.30
CA ARG A 52 11.91 0.60 27.79
C ARG A 52 12.59 -0.04 26.59
N LYS A 53 12.81 -1.37 26.60
CA LYS A 53 13.44 -2.09 25.48
C LYS A 53 12.63 -2.06 24.18
N ASN A 54 11.34 -1.75 24.28
CA ASN A 54 10.44 -1.69 23.13
C ASN A 54 10.30 -0.26 22.59
N TYR A 55 10.83 0.76 23.25
CA TYR A 55 10.68 2.15 22.81
C TYR A 55 11.43 2.39 21.50
N ILE A 56 10.75 2.97 20.50
CA ILE A 56 11.31 3.21 19.16
C ILE A 56 11.39 4.70 18.79
N GLY A 57 10.82 5.59 19.61
CA GLY A 57 10.84 7.03 19.40
C GLY A 57 9.51 7.70 19.76
N SER A 58 9.46 9.02 19.54
CA SER A 58 8.32 9.84 19.89
C SER A 58 7.89 10.75 18.73
N LEU A 59 6.59 10.95 18.63
CA LEU A 59 5.99 11.94 17.73
C LEU A 59 5.47 13.10 18.55
N ARG A 60 5.90 14.33 18.24
CA ARG A 60 5.41 15.52 18.92
C ARG A 60 4.02 15.90 18.43
N ILE A 61 3.22 16.41 19.37
CA ILE A 61 1.81 16.68 19.11
C ILE A 61 1.37 18.07 19.53
N GLN A 62 0.36 18.56 18.82
CA GLN A 62 -0.43 19.74 19.20
C GLN A 62 -1.89 19.32 19.24
N VAL A 63 -2.63 19.80 20.23
CA VAL A 63 -4.06 19.58 20.44
C VAL A 63 -4.76 20.92 20.46
N LYS A 64 -5.87 21.04 19.71
CA LYS A 64 -6.75 22.21 19.76
C LYS A 64 -8.18 21.75 19.97
N GLY A 65 -8.82 22.26 21.02
CA GLY A 65 -10.23 22.01 21.30
C GLY A 65 -11.14 23.04 20.63
N LYS A 66 -12.38 22.63 20.31
CA LYS A 66 -13.42 23.50 19.77
C LYS A 66 -14.79 23.05 20.24
N GLU A 67 -15.54 23.95 20.88
CA GLU A 67 -16.93 23.68 21.24
C GLU A 67 -17.81 23.66 19.98
N VAL A 68 -18.66 22.63 19.86
CA VAL A 68 -19.64 22.48 18.78
C VAL A 68 -20.98 22.00 19.32
N SER A 69 -22.06 22.31 18.60
CA SER A 69 -23.40 21.75 18.89
C SER A 69 -23.65 20.41 18.22
N LYS A 70 -22.87 20.06 17.19
CA LYS A 70 -22.96 18.80 16.45
C LYS A 70 -21.61 18.47 15.80
N PHE A 71 -21.21 17.21 15.85
CA PHE A 71 -19.97 16.76 15.21
C PHE A 71 -20.04 16.80 13.69
N LYS A 72 -18.94 17.23 13.08
CA LYS A 72 -18.75 17.15 11.63
C LYS A 72 -18.30 15.78 11.19
N THR A 73 -18.38 15.52 9.89
CA THR A 73 -17.77 14.32 9.26
C THR A 73 -16.31 14.53 8.91
N LYS A 74 -15.92 15.75 8.52
CA LYS A 74 -14.56 16.22 8.24
C LYS A 74 -14.33 17.56 8.92
N GLU A 75 -13.10 17.87 9.29
CA GLU A 75 -12.75 19.18 9.86
C GLU A 75 -11.65 19.87 9.04
N THR A 76 -11.70 21.19 9.00
CA THR A 76 -10.68 22.05 8.43
C THR A 76 -10.25 23.05 9.49
N PHE A 77 -8.95 23.17 9.72
CA PHE A 77 -8.41 24.05 10.76
C PHE A 77 -7.24 24.89 10.24
N PRO A 78 -7.18 26.20 10.58
CA PRO A 78 -6.05 27.06 10.22
C PRO A 78 -4.84 26.75 11.11
N ILE A 79 -3.77 26.24 10.52
CA ILE A 79 -2.48 26.04 11.20
C ILE A 79 -1.62 27.29 11.01
N GLU A 80 -0.99 27.78 12.08
CA GLU A 80 -0.08 28.92 11.99
C GLU A 80 1.19 28.59 11.21
N THR A 81 1.65 29.52 10.39
CA THR A 81 2.86 29.30 9.58
C THR A 81 4.12 29.32 10.43
N ILE A 82 4.09 29.94 11.62
CA ILE A 82 5.19 29.86 12.59
C ILE A 82 5.31 28.45 13.17
N PHE A 83 4.21 27.83 13.57
CA PHE A 83 4.16 26.43 14.00
C PHE A 83 4.74 25.50 12.92
N LEU A 84 4.33 25.67 11.66
CA LEU A 84 4.87 24.87 10.54
C LEU A 84 6.40 25.02 10.41
N ARG A 85 6.95 26.22 10.59
CA ARG A 85 8.41 26.45 10.54
C ARG A 85 9.12 25.76 11.71
N ASN A 86 8.54 25.82 12.90
CA ASN A 86 9.10 25.23 14.11
C ASN A 86 9.06 23.70 14.08
N ALA A 87 7.98 23.12 13.54
CA ALA A 87 7.82 21.68 13.39
C ALA A 87 8.59 21.07 12.20
N LYS A 88 9.14 21.91 11.31
CA LYS A 88 9.69 21.49 10.00
C LYS A 88 10.71 20.35 10.10
N ASN A 89 11.60 20.36 11.09
CA ASN A 89 12.66 19.35 11.18
C ASN A 89 12.20 18.03 11.83
N GLU A 90 11.07 18.02 12.54
CA GLU A 90 10.62 16.86 13.32
C GLU A 90 9.39 16.20 12.72
N GLY A 91 8.58 16.96 11.98
CA GLY A 91 7.22 16.57 11.66
C GLY A 91 6.30 16.75 12.87
N PHE A 92 5.00 16.52 12.68
CA PHE A 92 4.03 16.63 13.77
C PHE A 92 2.82 15.73 13.56
N VAL A 93 2.12 15.46 14.67
CA VAL A 93 0.71 15.02 14.66
C VAL A 93 -0.14 16.09 15.34
N PHE A 94 -1.04 16.72 14.60
CA PHE A 94 -1.90 17.78 15.08
C PHE A 94 -3.32 17.24 15.25
N PHE A 95 -3.90 17.44 16.42
CA PHE A 95 -5.26 17.04 16.76
C PHE A 95 -6.17 18.26 16.85
N VAL A 96 -7.35 18.14 16.25
CA VAL A 96 -8.47 19.06 16.44
C VAL A 96 -9.60 18.25 17.06
N VAL A 97 -10.00 18.62 18.28
CA VAL A 97 -11.04 17.90 19.03
C VAL A 97 -12.27 18.77 19.07
N GLU A 98 -13.33 18.31 18.41
CA GLU A 98 -14.67 18.87 18.60
C GLU A 98 -15.23 18.36 19.93
N VAL A 99 -15.75 19.25 20.77
CA VAL A 99 -16.29 18.95 22.11
C VAL A 99 -17.70 19.51 22.21
N MET A 100 -18.64 18.74 22.76
CA MET A 100 -20.00 19.18 23.04
C MET A 100 -20.16 19.57 24.52
N PRO A 101 -21.16 20.40 24.89
CA PRO A 101 -21.38 20.81 26.28
C PRO A 101 -21.58 19.66 27.28
N ASN A 102 -22.02 18.49 26.82
CA ASN A 102 -22.19 17.29 27.63
C ASN A 102 -20.87 16.49 27.83
N GLY A 103 -19.75 16.93 27.27
CA GLY A 103 -18.45 16.28 27.34
C GLY A 103 -18.18 15.26 26.22
N ASP A 104 -19.16 14.99 25.34
CA ASP A 104 -18.91 14.17 24.16
C ASP A 104 -17.88 14.84 23.26
N ASN A 105 -17.09 14.03 22.56
CA ASN A 105 -16.02 14.54 21.72
C ASN A 105 -15.82 13.73 20.45
N LYS A 106 -15.22 14.38 19.45
CA LYS A 106 -14.73 13.74 18.23
C LYS A 106 -13.34 14.26 17.89
N ILE A 107 -12.41 13.33 17.68
CA ILE A 107 -11.01 13.64 17.40
C ILE A 107 -10.78 13.60 15.90
N PHE A 108 -10.25 14.69 15.36
CA PHE A 108 -9.68 14.76 14.02
C PHE A 108 -8.17 14.95 14.13
N TYR A 109 -7.42 14.50 13.13
CA TYR A 109 -5.97 14.61 13.14
C TYR A 109 -5.40 14.89 11.76
N LYS A 110 -4.19 15.45 11.78
CA LYS A 110 -3.33 15.62 10.62
C LYS A 110 -1.90 15.34 11.02
N LYS A 111 -1.23 14.49 10.27
CA LYS A 111 0.22 14.30 10.33
C LYS A 111 0.88 14.99 9.13
N MET A 112 2.08 15.51 9.33
CA MET A 112 2.93 16.05 8.25
C MET A 112 4.39 15.74 8.52
N ALA A 113 5.05 15.08 7.56
CA ALA A 113 6.45 14.72 7.66
C ALA A 113 7.35 15.91 7.29
N PRO A 114 8.64 15.92 7.68
CA PRO A 114 9.54 17.04 7.43
C PRO A 114 9.57 17.55 5.99
N ILE A 115 9.59 16.66 4.98
CA ILE A 115 9.64 17.12 3.58
C ILE A 115 8.29 17.67 3.08
N GLU A 116 7.16 17.19 3.62
CA GLU A 116 5.84 17.77 3.32
C GLU A 116 5.74 19.19 3.87
N ILE A 117 6.24 19.41 5.08
CA ILE A 117 6.27 20.74 5.69
C ILE A 117 7.18 21.67 4.88
N ARG A 118 8.36 21.20 4.48
CA ARG A 118 9.27 21.93 3.58
C ARG A 118 8.55 22.33 2.29
N GLY A 119 7.91 21.36 1.63
CA GLY A 119 7.15 21.57 0.39
C GLY A 119 6.04 22.59 0.55
N LEU A 120 5.22 22.44 1.60
CA LEU A 120 4.13 23.36 1.90
C LEU A 120 4.64 24.79 2.14
N LEU A 121 5.68 24.95 2.97
CA LEU A 121 6.26 26.27 3.28
C LEU A 121 6.81 26.97 2.04
N ALA A 122 7.30 26.23 1.04
CA ALA A 122 7.76 26.81 -0.22
C ALA A 122 6.62 27.43 -1.06
N THR A 123 5.38 26.97 -0.86
CA THR A 123 4.19 27.48 -1.57
C THR A 123 3.47 28.61 -0.86
N ILE A 124 3.78 28.83 0.42
CA ILE A 124 3.11 29.81 1.27
C ILE A 124 3.79 31.18 1.09
N ASN A 125 3.00 32.23 0.89
CA ASN A 125 3.52 33.60 0.87
C ASN A 125 4.17 33.94 2.23
N LYS A 126 5.33 34.59 2.24
CA LYS A 126 6.07 34.97 3.45
C LYS A 126 5.20 35.72 4.49
N GLN A 127 4.21 36.50 4.05
CA GLN A 127 3.32 37.30 4.91
C GLN A 127 2.10 36.52 5.42
N GLN A 128 1.80 35.35 4.86
CA GLN A 128 0.65 34.54 5.25
C GLN A 128 0.87 33.96 6.67
N LYS A 129 -0.02 34.32 7.61
CA LYS A 129 0.09 33.92 9.02
C LYS A 129 -0.44 32.51 9.29
N THR A 130 -1.43 32.06 8.53
CA THR A 130 -2.07 30.75 8.73
C THR A 130 -2.36 30.05 7.41
N ARG A 131 -2.46 28.73 7.42
CA ARG A 131 -2.87 27.89 6.30
C ARG A 131 -3.97 26.93 6.77
N SER A 132 -5.17 27.07 6.22
CA SER A 132 -6.26 26.11 6.46
C SER A 132 -5.94 24.77 5.81
N MET A 133 -6.05 23.68 6.58
CA MET A 133 -5.77 22.33 6.12
C MET A 133 -6.90 21.38 6.55
N PRO A 134 -7.19 20.33 5.75
CA PRO A 134 -8.15 19.31 6.12
C PRO A 134 -7.53 18.34 7.14
N PHE A 135 -8.37 17.89 8.07
CA PHE A 135 -8.07 16.90 9.09
C PHE A 135 -9.04 15.72 8.94
N GLU A 136 -8.49 14.53 9.07
CA GLU A 136 -9.26 13.28 8.95
C GLU A 136 -9.75 12.84 10.33
N PRO A 137 -10.93 12.20 10.44
CA PRO A 137 -11.38 11.63 11.70
C PRO A 137 -10.40 10.53 12.16
N LEU A 138 -10.04 10.54 13.43
CA LEU A 138 -9.18 9.51 14.00
C LEU A 138 -9.92 8.16 14.01
N SER A 139 -9.27 7.11 13.47
CA SER A 139 -9.89 5.79 13.32
C SER A 139 -10.21 5.16 14.68
N MET A 140 -11.30 4.39 14.77
CA MET A 140 -11.56 3.55 15.95
C MET A 140 -10.76 2.23 15.92
N ASP A 141 -10.20 1.88 14.76
CA ASP A 141 -9.24 0.77 14.63
C ASP A 141 -7.87 1.22 15.16
N LYS A 142 -7.58 0.81 16.40
CA LYS A 142 -6.35 1.16 17.12
C LYS A 142 -5.13 0.53 16.48
N SER A 143 -5.22 -0.72 16.04
CA SER A 143 -4.12 -1.43 15.39
C SER A 143 -3.73 -0.74 14.08
N TRP A 144 -4.71 -0.26 13.32
CA TRP A 144 -4.45 0.58 12.14
C TRP A 144 -3.72 1.88 12.51
N THR A 145 -4.21 2.60 13.52
CA THR A 145 -3.62 3.88 13.96
C THR A 145 -2.19 3.69 14.48
N GLU A 146 -1.92 2.60 15.20
CA GLU A 146 -0.58 2.23 15.65
C GLU A 146 0.37 1.97 14.49
N ALA A 147 -0.05 1.15 13.52
CA ALA A 147 0.76 0.86 12.33
C ALA A 147 1.03 2.14 11.52
N GLU A 148 0.02 2.99 11.36
CA GLU A 148 0.12 4.25 10.64
C GLU A 148 1.13 5.22 11.29
N LEU A 149 1.03 5.42 12.61
CA LEU A 149 1.91 6.34 13.32
C LEU A 149 3.34 5.80 13.43
N LYS A 150 3.53 4.48 13.50
CA LYS A 150 4.86 3.87 13.42
C LYS A 150 5.54 4.11 12.07
N ALA A 151 4.82 3.91 10.97
CA ALA A 151 5.34 4.21 9.64
C ALA A 151 5.69 5.71 9.51
N PHE A 152 4.81 6.57 10.01
CA PHE A 152 5.05 8.01 10.02
C PHE A 152 6.28 8.42 10.84
N LEU A 153 6.51 7.82 12.01
CA LEU A 153 7.73 8.05 12.80
C LEU A 153 8.99 7.66 12.02
N SER A 154 8.96 6.52 11.32
CA SER A 154 10.06 6.10 10.45
C SER A 154 10.34 7.13 9.35
N ASP A 155 9.30 7.65 8.70
CA ASP A 155 9.43 8.72 7.71
C ASP A 155 10.02 10.00 8.31
N CYS A 156 9.55 10.44 9.49
CA CYS A 156 10.10 11.60 10.20
C CYS A 156 11.60 11.45 10.47
N ILE A 157 12.04 10.26 10.92
CA ILE A 157 13.44 9.97 11.22
C ILE A 157 14.29 10.08 9.94
N LYS A 158 13.87 9.40 8.86
CA LYS A 158 14.59 9.42 7.56
C LYS A 158 14.71 10.84 7.00
N GLN A 159 13.66 11.64 7.15
CA GLN A 159 13.54 12.94 6.51
C GLN A 159 14.14 14.11 7.30
N LYS A 160 14.42 13.94 8.60
CA LYS A 160 14.86 15.01 9.51
C LYS A 160 16.04 15.84 8.97
N SER A 161 17.07 15.18 8.45
CA SER A 161 18.26 15.85 7.91
C SER A 161 18.04 16.53 6.54
N PHE A 162 16.92 16.25 5.87
CA PHE A 162 16.55 16.80 4.57
C PHE A 162 15.58 17.98 4.65
N ALA A 163 14.96 18.21 5.81
CA ALA A 163 13.94 19.24 6.04
C ALA A 163 14.36 20.68 5.66
N SER A 164 15.67 20.97 5.70
CA SER A 164 16.24 22.27 5.34
C SER A 164 17.11 22.24 4.07
N LYS A 165 17.21 21.10 3.39
CA LYS A 165 17.94 20.96 2.14
C LYS A 165 17.03 21.22 0.94
N ASN A 166 17.63 21.52 -0.20
CA ASN A 166 16.90 21.55 -1.47
C ASN A 166 16.24 20.18 -1.74
N PRO A 167 15.06 20.15 -2.37
CA PRO A 167 14.41 18.91 -2.74
C PRO A 167 15.28 18.14 -3.72
N PHE A 168 15.49 16.85 -3.47
CA PHE A 168 16.15 15.95 -4.40
C PHE A 168 15.10 15.38 -5.34
N SER A 169 15.23 15.57 -6.64
CA SER A 169 14.23 15.18 -7.63
C SER A 169 14.58 13.86 -8.33
N ILE A 170 13.65 13.33 -9.12
CA ILE A 170 13.93 12.13 -9.93
C ILE A 170 14.98 12.43 -10.99
N GLU A 171 15.02 13.66 -11.51
CA GLU A 171 16.01 14.09 -12.49
C GLU A 171 17.44 14.05 -11.93
N ASP A 172 17.61 14.27 -10.64
CA ASP A 172 18.91 14.20 -9.96
C ASP A 172 19.46 12.75 -9.86
N VAL A 173 18.61 11.74 -10.06
CA VAL A 173 18.96 10.32 -9.97
C VAL A 173 19.56 9.78 -11.27
N LYS A 174 19.44 10.50 -12.40
CA LYS A 174 19.79 9.98 -13.74
C LYS A 174 21.21 9.43 -13.89
N ASN A 175 22.15 9.96 -13.11
CA ASN A 175 23.57 9.58 -13.15
C ASN A 175 23.99 8.72 -11.96
N VAL A 176 23.04 8.30 -11.12
CA VAL A 176 23.30 7.43 -9.97
C VAL A 176 23.20 5.98 -10.45
N HIS A 177 24.24 5.20 -10.16
CA HIS A 177 24.25 3.75 -10.37
C HIS A 177 24.03 3.02 -9.04
N ASP A 178 23.63 1.74 -9.11
CA ASP A 178 23.51 0.85 -7.96
C ASP A 178 22.63 1.39 -6.81
N TYR A 179 21.39 1.77 -7.14
CA TYR A 179 20.39 2.21 -6.17
C TYR A 179 19.13 1.35 -6.20
N GLN A 180 18.35 1.42 -5.12
CA GLN A 180 17.02 0.83 -5.01
C GLN A 180 15.98 1.89 -4.69
N TRP A 181 14.72 1.61 -5.01
CA TRP A 181 13.59 2.44 -4.58
C TRP A 181 13.03 1.89 -3.27
N GLY A 182 12.95 2.74 -2.25
CA GLY A 182 12.27 2.47 -0.99
C GLY A 182 10.94 3.21 -0.92
N PHE A 183 9.92 2.57 -0.40
CA PHE A 183 8.65 3.19 -0.05
C PHE A 183 7.94 2.34 1.00
N THR A 184 6.99 2.94 1.72
CA THR A 184 6.17 2.22 2.70
C THR A 184 4.76 2.02 2.14
N PHE A 185 4.26 0.78 2.17
CA PHE A 185 2.90 0.46 1.80
C PHE A 185 2.14 -0.13 2.99
N GLN A 186 0.92 0.33 3.20
CA GLN A 186 0.01 -0.18 4.22
C GLN A 186 -1.32 -0.53 3.56
N GLY A 187 -1.76 -1.76 3.74
CA GLY A 187 -3.02 -2.25 3.20
C GLY A 187 -3.61 -3.34 4.10
N LYS A 188 -4.90 -3.61 3.93
CA LYS A 188 -5.54 -4.69 4.68
C LYS A 188 -5.12 -6.03 4.09
N LYS A 189 -4.78 -7.01 4.93
CA LYS A 189 -4.26 -8.32 4.51
C LYS A 189 -5.10 -9.01 3.41
N ASN A 190 -6.43 -8.88 3.48
CA ASN A 190 -7.36 -9.48 2.53
C ASN A 190 -7.41 -8.81 1.15
N ASN A 191 -6.97 -7.55 1.03
CA ASN A 191 -6.97 -6.78 -0.21
C ASN A 191 -5.58 -6.26 -0.61
N LEU A 192 -4.53 -6.69 0.09
CA LEU A 192 -3.18 -6.12 0.02
C LEU A 192 -2.67 -5.95 -1.42
N LEU A 193 -2.75 -7.01 -2.23
CA LEU A 193 -2.28 -6.98 -3.61
C LEU A 193 -3.12 -6.06 -4.50
N LYS A 194 -4.44 -6.05 -4.32
CA LYS A 194 -5.34 -5.18 -5.09
C LYS A 194 -5.12 -3.71 -4.75
N ASP A 195 -4.96 -3.41 -3.46
CA ASP A 195 -4.67 -2.06 -2.98
C ASP A 195 -3.29 -1.59 -3.48
N PHE A 196 -2.31 -2.49 -3.53
CA PHE A 196 -0.97 -2.22 -4.06
C PHE A 196 -0.99 -1.91 -5.56
N LEU A 197 -1.59 -2.78 -6.37
CA LEU A 197 -1.72 -2.61 -7.82
C LEU A 197 -2.68 -1.48 -8.21
N GLY A 198 -3.59 -1.11 -7.30
CA GLY A 198 -4.51 0.01 -7.46
C GLY A 198 -3.84 1.39 -7.39
N GLY A 199 -2.58 1.42 -6.94
CA GLY A 199 -1.82 2.63 -6.69
C GLY A 199 -2.09 3.20 -5.29
N PHE A 200 -1.04 3.72 -4.68
CA PHE A 200 -1.08 4.23 -3.31
C PHE A 200 -0.18 5.46 -3.16
N LYS A 201 -0.40 6.21 -2.09
CA LYS A 201 0.45 7.35 -1.74
C LYS A 201 1.50 6.94 -0.74
N SER A 202 2.76 7.24 -1.04
CA SER A 202 3.88 7.00 -0.12
C SER A 202 5.02 7.97 -0.37
N PHE A 203 5.90 8.11 0.61
CA PHE A 203 7.19 8.74 0.37
C PHE A 203 8.06 7.80 -0.45
N LEU A 204 8.70 8.34 -1.48
CA LEU A 204 9.67 7.63 -2.29
C LEU A 204 11.07 7.97 -1.78
N TYR A 205 11.89 6.95 -1.61
CA TYR A 205 13.27 7.07 -1.16
C TYR A 205 14.20 6.45 -2.19
N LEU A 206 15.28 7.15 -2.51
CA LEU A 206 16.45 6.54 -3.13
C LEU A 206 17.27 5.86 -2.04
N LYS A 207 17.40 4.55 -2.14
CA LYS A 207 18.20 3.73 -1.24
C LYS A 207 19.56 3.46 -1.86
N THR A 208 20.62 3.96 -1.24
CA THR A 208 22.01 3.72 -1.69
C THR A 208 22.51 2.35 -1.23
N LYS A 209 23.65 1.90 -1.77
CA LYS A 209 24.31 0.65 -1.35
C LYS A 209 24.70 0.64 0.13
N GLU A 210 24.95 1.81 0.72
CA GLU A 210 25.23 2.00 2.15
C GLU A 210 23.97 2.05 3.03
N ASP A 211 22.81 1.65 2.50
CA ASP A 211 21.52 1.62 3.22
C ASP A 211 21.01 3.01 3.63
N VAL A 212 21.51 4.08 2.98
CA VAL A 212 21.01 5.45 3.20
C VAL A 212 19.77 5.67 2.35
N GLU A 213 18.67 6.10 2.99
CA GLU A 213 17.41 6.43 2.33
C GLU A 213 17.26 7.95 2.17
N ILE A 214 17.36 8.42 0.93
CA ILE A 214 17.25 9.84 0.55
C ILE A 214 15.82 10.11 0.06
N PRO A 215 15.04 10.99 0.71
CA PRO A 215 13.68 11.28 0.29
C PRO A 215 13.64 12.05 -1.03
N ILE A 216 12.79 11.61 -1.95
CA ILE A 216 12.53 12.26 -3.23
C ILE A 216 11.40 13.30 -3.09
N GLY A 217 11.58 14.46 -3.71
CA GLY A 217 10.55 15.48 -3.85
C GLY A 217 10.19 16.20 -2.55
N ASN A 218 8.93 16.61 -2.44
CA ASN A 218 8.43 17.51 -1.40
C ASN A 218 7.18 16.97 -0.68
N GLY A 219 6.92 15.67 -0.81
CA GLY A 219 5.76 15.06 -0.19
C GLY A 219 5.49 13.67 -0.70
N LEU A 220 4.31 13.16 -0.37
CA LEU A 220 3.85 11.86 -0.86
C LEU A 220 3.73 11.84 -2.39
N MET A 221 4.19 10.75 -2.99
CA MET A 221 4.06 10.46 -4.41
C MET A 221 2.99 9.39 -4.63
N ASN A 222 2.30 9.45 -5.78
CA ASN A 222 1.46 8.34 -6.21
C ASN A 222 2.36 7.27 -6.81
N ILE A 223 2.46 6.12 -6.14
CA ILE A 223 3.19 4.96 -6.63
C ILE A 223 2.18 4.07 -7.35
N PHE A 224 2.46 3.76 -8.60
CA PHE A 224 1.61 2.92 -9.43
C PHE A 224 2.43 1.76 -9.99
N MET A 225 2.02 0.54 -9.66
CA MET A 225 2.59 -0.69 -10.19
C MET A 225 1.48 -1.39 -10.97
N PRO A 226 1.40 -1.20 -12.30
CA PRO A 226 0.31 -1.73 -13.10
C PRO A 226 0.28 -3.25 -13.12
N GLU A 227 1.45 -3.85 -13.01
CA GLU A 227 1.67 -5.28 -13.10
C GLU A 227 2.74 -5.72 -12.12
N LEU A 228 2.53 -6.88 -11.51
CA LEU A 228 3.55 -7.65 -10.80
C LEU A 228 3.75 -8.99 -11.50
N THR A 229 4.93 -9.19 -12.07
CA THR A 229 5.32 -10.43 -12.76
C THR A 229 6.29 -11.22 -11.90
N ILE A 230 5.98 -12.48 -11.63
CA ILE A 230 6.77 -13.39 -10.78
C ILE A 230 7.09 -14.64 -11.61
N LYS A 231 8.38 -14.94 -11.75
CA LYS A 231 8.83 -16.21 -12.32
C LYS A 231 8.87 -17.27 -11.21
N LYS A 232 8.27 -18.43 -11.46
CA LYS A 232 8.18 -19.55 -10.52
C LYS A 232 8.83 -20.78 -11.14
N GLU A 233 9.87 -21.28 -10.47
CA GLU A 233 10.52 -22.56 -10.78
C GLU A 233 9.82 -23.70 -10.00
N GLU A 234 8.54 -23.90 -10.32
CA GLU A 234 7.66 -24.86 -9.67
C GLU A 234 6.92 -25.68 -10.73
N SER A 235 6.81 -27.00 -10.51
CA SER A 235 6.11 -27.89 -11.44
C SER A 235 4.62 -27.58 -11.52
N VAL A 236 4.09 -27.68 -12.73
CA VAL A 236 2.66 -27.53 -13.03
C VAL A 236 2.09 -28.90 -13.35
N TYR A 237 1.00 -29.24 -12.67
CA TYR A 237 0.39 -30.56 -12.76
C TYR A 237 -1.01 -30.47 -13.34
N ILE A 238 -1.35 -31.45 -14.18
CA ILE A 238 -2.73 -31.81 -14.46
C ILE A 238 -2.89 -33.24 -13.96
N ARG A 239 -3.74 -33.44 -12.95
CA ARG A 239 -3.82 -34.71 -12.20
C ARG A 239 -2.45 -35.07 -11.59
N ASN A 240 -1.72 -36.02 -12.17
CA ASN A 240 -0.41 -36.47 -11.72
C ASN A 240 0.69 -36.20 -12.76
N ASP A 241 0.32 -35.69 -13.94
CA ASP A 241 1.26 -35.46 -15.03
C ASP A 241 1.86 -34.07 -14.91
N ILE A 242 3.19 -33.99 -14.99
CA ILE A 242 3.92 -32.73 -15.02
C ILE A 242 3.85 -32.18 -16.44
N VAL A 243 3.17 -31.04 -16.62
CA VAL A 243 3.00 -30.39 -17.92
C VAL A 243 4.00 -29.24 -18.14
N ALA A 244 4.57 -28.71 -17.07
CA ALA A 244 5.68 -27.76 -17.12
C ALA A 244 6.48 -27.79 -15.81
N SER A 245 7.71 -27.28 -15.85
CA SER A 245 8.61 -27.17 -14.68
C SER A 245 8.67 -25.76 -14.09
N ASN A 246 8.17 -24.77 -14.83
CA ASN A 246 8.14 -23.37 -14.45
C ASN A 246 6.90 -22.69 -15.04
N TYR A 247 6.56 -21.54 -14.49
CA TYR A 247 5.52 -20.67 -15.02
C TYR A 247 5.76 -19.21 -14.63
N VAL A 248 5.16 -18.30 -15.39
CA VAL A 248 5.15 -16.87 -15.06
C VAL A 248 3.77 -16.48 -14.57
N LEU A 249 3.74 -15.95 -13.35
CA LEU A 249 2.54 -15.45 -12.70
C LEU A 249 2.50 -13.93 -12.82
N THR A 250 1.44 -13.42 -13.44
CA THR A 250 1.22 -11.99 -13.60
C THR A 250 -0.03 -11.57 -12.85
N TYR A 251 0.11 -10.56 -11.99
CA TYR A 251 -0.99 -9.91 -11.32
C TYR A 251 -1.18 -8.50 -11.86
N THR A 252 -2.41 -8.20 -12.25
CA THR A 252 -2.86 -6.83 -12.51
C THR A 252 -4.02 -6.49 -11.58
N LYS A 253 -4.44 -5.23 -11.57
CA LYS A 253 -5.66 -4.82 -10.84
C LYS A 253 -6.91 -5.60 -11.28
N GLU A 254 -6.93 -6.05 -12.52
CA GLU A 254 -8.13 -6.61 -13.18
C GLU A 254 -8.05 -8.11 -13.40
N SER A 255 -6.86 -8.72 -13.33
CA SER A 255 -6.69 -10.12 -13.68
C SER A 255 -5.53 -10.78 -12.93
N VAL A 256 -5.56 -12.10 -12.92
CA VAL A 256 -4.41 -12.94 -12.60
C VAL A 256 -4.17 -13.83 -13.82
N SER A 257 -2.93 -13.95 -14.27
CA SER A 257 -2.59 -14.84 -15.38
C SER A 257 -1.42 -15.75 -15.08
N TYR A 258 -1.51 -16.96 -15.62
CA TYR A 258 -0.52 -18.00 -15.54
C TYR A 258 -0.05 -18.28 -16.96
N LYS A 259 1.19 -17.89 -17.27
CA LYS A 259 1.84 -18.19 -18.54
C LYS A 259 2.70 -19.42 -18.37
N LEU A 260 2.39 -20.47 -19.13
CA LEU A 260 3.09 -21.74 -19.13
C LEU A 260 4.10 -21.74 -20.29
N GLU A 261 5.35 -21.33 -20.03
CA GLU A 261 6.40 -21.20 -21.06
C GLU A 261 5.87 -20.47 -22.32
N ASN A 262 6.02 -21.06 -23.50
CA ASN A 262 5.45 -20.60 -24.77
C ASN A 262 4.14 -21.34 -25.14
N LEU A 263 3.56 -22.13 -24.24
CA LEU A 263 2.44 -23.00 -24.58
C LEU A 263 1.09 -22.26 -24.55
N PHE A 264 0.70 -21.74 -23.38
CA PHE A 264 -0.53 -20.97 -23.24
C PHE A 264 -0.50 -19.97 -22.09
N LEU A 265 -1.41 -19.01 -22.14
CA LEU A 265 -1.75 -18.05 -21.11
C LEU A 265 -3.14 -18.37 -20.57
N LEU A 266 -3.23 -18.78 -19.30
CA LEU A 266 -4.49 -18.88 -18.59
C LEU A 266 -4.71 -17.58 -17.81
N LYS A 267 -5.66 -16.75 -18.25
CA LYS A 267 -5.99 -15.47 -17.63
C LYS A 267 -7.36 -15.54 -16.97
N SER A 268 -7.46 -15.10 -15.72
CA SER A 268 -8.70 -15.07 -14.95
C SER A 268 -9.02 -13.64 -14.52
N GLU A 269 -10.22 -13.17 -14.82
CA GLU A 269 -10.69 -11.83 -14.45
C GLU A 269 -10.98 -11.74 -12.94
N GLN A 270 -10.48 -10.68 -12.30
CA GLN A 270 -10.79 -10.34 -10.92
C GLN A 270 -12.09 -9.52 -10.86
N LYS A 271 -13.25 -10.20 -10.81
CA LYS A 271 -14.53 -9.55 -10.49
C LYS A 271 -14.79 -9.51 -8.97
N PRO A 272 -15.48 -8.48 -8.45
CA PRO A 272 -15.98 -8.47 -7.06
C PRO A 272 -16.93 -9.65 -6.79
N PRO A 273 -17.18 -9.99 -5.51
CA PRO A 273 -16.97 -11.31 -4.95
C PRO A 273 -17.95 -12.35 -5.51
N SER A 274 -17.59 -13.00 -6.61
CA SER A 274 -18.15 -14.29 -7.02
C SER A 274 -17.06 -15.36 -6.99
N THR A 275 -17.38 -16.53 -6.46
CA THR A 275 -16.49 -17.71 -6.47
C THR A 275 -16.22 -18.22 -7.88
N LYS A 276 -17.09 -17.88 -8.84
CA LYS A 276 -16.89 -18.14 -10.27
C LYS A 276 -16.24 -16.94 -10.95
N ARG A 277 -15.14 -17.19 -11.65
CA ARG A 277 -14.44 -16.19 -12.47
C ARG A 277 -14.49 -16.61 -13.93
N ILE A 278 -14.63 -15.63 -14.82
CA ILE A 278 -14.45 -15.86 -16.25
C ILE A 278 -12.95 -15.97 -16.49
N SER A 279 -12.54 -17.05 -17.15
CA SER A 279 -11.15 -17.28 -17.50
C SER A 279 -11.04 -17.54 -18.99
N THR A 280 -10.00 -17.01 -19.60
CA THR A 280 -9.64 -17.20 -21.00
C THR A 280 -8.35 -18.00 -21.06
N LEU A 281 -8.29 -18.96 -21.99
CA LEU A 281 -7.07 -19.68 -22.32
C LEU A 281 -6.66 -19.28 -23.73
N GLU A 282 -5.47 -18.71 -23.86
CA GLU A 282 -4.86 -18.29 -25.13
C GLU A 282 -3.67 -19.19 -25.42
N ILE A 283 -3.62 -19.83 -26.60
CA ILE A 283 -2.47 -20.61 -27.04
C ILE A 283 -1.40 -19.63 -27.53
N LEU A 284 -0.19 -19.71 -26.96
CA LEU A 284 0.95 -18.85 -27.29
C LEU A 284 1.97 -19.52 -28.21
N ALA A 285 1.76 -20.80 -28.53
CA ALA A 285 2.73 -21.63 -29.24
C ALA A 285 2.91 -21.20 -30.70
N ASP A 286 4.15 -20.95 -31.09
CA ASP A 286 4.50 -20.41 -32.41
C ASP A 286 4.93 -21.50 -33.40
N THR A 287 5.58 -22.57 -32.92
CA THR A 287 6.01 -23.70 -33.76
C THR A 287 5.00 -24.84 -33.80
N THR A 288 5.08 -25.72 -34.80
CA THR A 288 4.17 -26.88 -34.89
C THR A 288 4.33 -27.81 -33.69
N ASP A 289 5.57 -28.08 -33.26
CA ASP A 289 5.85 -28.90 -32.08
C ASP A 289 5.30 -28.26 -30.78
N GLU A 290 5.50 -26.95 -30.59
CA GLU A 290 4.93 -26.25 -29.44
C GLU A 290 3.40 -26.26 -29.47
N GLN A 291 2.79 -26.10 -30.66
CA GLN A 291 1.34 -26.12 -30.80
C GLN A 291 0.78 -27.50 -30.47
N ILE A 292 1.41 -28.58 -30.93
CA ILE A 292 1.03 -29.95 -30.55
C ILE A 292 1.06 -30.07 -29.03
N LYS A 293 2.18 -29.72 -28.39
CA LYS A 293 2.31 -29.78 -26.92
C LYS A 293 1.27 -28.91 -26.22
N ALA A 294 1.01 -27.70 -26.70
CA ALA A 294 0.02 -26.80 -26.11
C ALA A 294 -1.40 -27.36 -26.19
N TYR A 295 -1.80 -27.94 -27.33
CA TYR A 295 -3.11 -28.56 -27.50
C TYR A 295 -3.25 -29.88 -26.74
N GLU A 296 -2.18 -30.64 -26.55
CA GLU A 296 -2.17 -31.83 -25.69
C GLU A 296 -2.43 -31.45 -24.23
N VAL A 297 -1.72 -30.43 -23.72
CA VAL A 297 -1.96 -29.93 -22.37
C VAL A 297 -3.37 -29.32 -22.25
N TYR A 298 -3.84 -28.59 -23.26
CA TYR A 298 -5.20 -28.05 -23.28
C TYR A 298 -6.25 -29.16 -23.25
N LYS A 299 -6.04 -30.26 -23.99
CA LYS A 299 -6.91 -31.44 -23.95
C LYS A 299 -6.99 -32.02 -22.54
N LEU A 300 -5.84 -32.30 -21.91
CA LEU A 300 -5.79 -32.82 -20.54
C LEU A 300 -6.53 -31.91 -19.57
N LEU A 301 -6.35 -30.59 -19.69
CA LEU A 301 -7.02 -29.60 -18.85
C LEU A 301 -8.55 -29.68 -18.95
N ILE A 302 -9.09 -29.82 -20.16
CA ILE A 302 -10.53 -29.94 -20.39
C ILE A 302 -11.06 -31.31 -19.92
N GLU A 303 -10.28 -32.38 -20.09
CA GLU A 303 -10.64 -33.73 -19.66
C GLU A 303 -10.73 -33.85 -18.14
N TYR A 304 -9.75 -33.32 -17.41
CA TYR A 304 -9.68 -33.44 -15.95
C TYR A 304 -10.33 -32.26 -15.21
N GLY A 305 -10.40 -31.09 -15.82
CA GLY A 305 -11.06 -29.92 -15.25
C GLY A 305 -10.29 -29.26 -14.11
N SER A 306 -9.01 -29.60 -13.87
CA SER A 306 -8.16 -28.86 -12.96
C SER A 306 -6.70 -28.81 -13.42
N ILE A 307 -6.01 -27.74 -13.01
CA ILE A 307 -4.58 -27.55 -13.18
C ILE A 307 -4.00 -26.97 -11.89
N LYS A 308 -2.85 -27.47 -11.47
CA LYS A 308 -2.19 -27.10 -10.23
C LYS A 308 -0.85 -26.42 -10.52
N PHE A 309 -0.73 -25.17 -10.09
CA PHE A 309 0.46 -24.33 -10.17
C PHE A 309 1.09 -24.23 -8.77
N GLY A 310 2.14 -25.00 -8.50
CA GLY A 310 2.70 -25.08 -7.14
C GLY A 310 1.64 -25.55 -6.15
N ASP A 311 1.36 -24.75 -5.12
CA ASP A 311 0.31 -25.03 -4.13
C ASP A 311 -1.10 -24.58 -4.55
N THR A 312 -1.24 -23.87 -5.68
CA THR A 312 -2.52 -23.32 -6.12
C THR A 312 -3.18 -24.22 -7.15
N GLU A 313 -4.34 -24.80 -6.81
CA GLU A 313 -5.16 -25.53 -7.77
C GLU A 313 -6.27 -24.64 -8.34
N ILE A 314 -6.43 -24.68 -9.67
CA ILE A 314 -7.47 -23.98 -10.40
C ILE A 314 -8.40 -25.02 -11.01
N THR A 315 -9.65 -25.04 -10.56
CA THR A 315 -10.71 -25.85 -11.17
C THR A 315 -11.36 -25.08 -12.33
N ILE A 316 -11.42 -25.72 -13.49
CA ILE A 316 -11.98 -25.17 -14.73
C ILE A 316 -13.28 -25.91 -15.06
N ASN A 317 -14.36 -25.16 -15.17
CA ASN A 317 -15.63 -25.67 -15.69
C ASN A 317 -15.84 -25.15 -17.11
N ALA A 318 -15.52 -25.99 -18.09
CA ALA A 318 -15.68 -25.65 -19.50
C ALA A 318 -17.12 -25.89 -19.97
N SER A 319 -17.79 -24.83 -20.42
CA SER A 319 -19.06 -24.94 -21.15
C SER A 319 -18.88 -25.79 -22.40
N ASN A 320 -19.82 -26.67 -22.71
CA ASN A 320 -19.81 -27.52 -23.91
C ASN A 320 -18.53 -28.37 -24.08
N LYS A 321 -18.04 -28.97 -22.98
CA LYS A 321 -16.85 -29.83 -22.93
C LYS A 321 -16.69 -30.78 -24.13
N ASN A 322 -17.74 -31.50 -24.52
CA ASN A 322 -17.68 -32.45 -25.65
C ASN A 322 -17.35 -31.77 -26.99
N VAL A 323 -17.97 -30.62 -27.26
CA VAL A 323 -17.70 -29.83 -28.47
C VAL A 323 -16.26 -29.32 -28.44
N LEU A 324 -15.80 -28.81 -27.29
CA LEU A 324 -14.44 -28.31 -27.12
C LEU A 324 -13.39 -29.41 -27.36
N LEU A 325 -13.60 -30.59 -26.77
CA LEU A 325 -12.72 -31.76 -26.98
C LEU A 325 -12.71 -32.20 -28.45
N SER A 326 -13.85 -32.18 -29.14
CA SER A 326 -13.91 -32.51 -30.57
C SER A 326 -13.09 -31.53 -31.41
N THR A 327 -13.17 -30.23 -31.12
CA THR A 327 -12.39 -29.19 -31.80
C THR A 327 -10.90 -29.34 -31.53
N ILE A 328 -10.51 -29.61 -30.28
CA ILE A 328 -9.11 -29.84 -29.90
C ILE A 328 -8.54 -31.07 -30.62
N ASN A 329 -9.25 -32.19 -30.62
CA ASN A 329 -8.80 -33.41 -31.30
C ASN A 329 -8.64 -33.21 -32.82
N LYS A 330 -9.57 -32.46 -33.44
CA LYS A 330 -9.46 -32.11 -34.87
C LYS A 330 -8.20 -31.27 -35.14
N GLN A 331 -7.91 -30.29 -34.28
CA GLN A 331 -6.72 -29.46 -34.43
C GLN A 331 -5.43 -30.25 -34.23
N LEU A 332 -5.35 -31.12 -33.22
CA LEU A 332 -4.22 -32.03 -33.01
C LEU A 332 -3.98 -32.94 -34.22
N SER A 333 -5.05 -33.47 -34.82
CA SER A 333 -4.94 -34.27 -36.04
C SER A 333 -4.35 -33.48 -37.20
N ASN A 334 -4.78 -32.22 -37.40
CA ASN A 334 -4.24 -31.36 -38.45
C ASN A 334 -2.76 -31.03 -38.22
N LEU A 335 -2.38 -30.71 -36.98
CA LEU A 335 -0.99 -30.42 -36.61
C LEU A 335 -0.09 -31.63 -36.79
N SER A 336 -0.57 -32.83 -36.48
CA SER A 336 0.17 -34.08 -36.69
C SER A 336 0.46 -34.33 -38.17
N ILE A 337 -0.50 -34.03 -39.07
CA ILE A 337 -0.29 -34.11 -40.52
C ILE A 337 0.75 -33.07 -40.96
N HIS A 338 0.64 -31.84 -40.46
CA HIS A 338 1.61 -30.78 -40.77
C HIS A 338 3.03 -31.17 -40.33
N GLN A 339 3.18 -31.70 -39.11
CA GLN A 339 4.47 -32.19 -38.60
C GLN A 339 5.04 -33.32 -39.46
N ALA A 340 4.20 -34.27 -39.91
CA ALA A 340 4.64 -35.35 -40.79
C ALA A 340 5.17 -34.83 -42.14
N VAL A 341 4.56 -33.76 -42.69
CA VAL A 341 5.05 -33.09 -43.90
C VAL A 341 6.38 -32.39 -43.64
N LEU A 342 6.49 -31.62 -42.56
CA LEU A 342 7.74 -30.94 -42.18
C LEU A 342 8.90 -31.93 -42.01
N ASN A 343 8.64 -33.06 -41.33
CA ASN A 343 9.62 -34.12 -41.12
C ASN A 343 10.03 -34.83 -42.43
N ALA A 344 9.22 -34.78 -43.48
CA ALA A 344 9.55 -35.35 -44.79
C ALA A 344 10.36 -34.40 -45.69
N TRP A 345 10.47 -33.12 -45.31
CA TRP A 345 11.18 -32.07 -46.05
C TRP A 345 12.55 -31.73 -45.44
N HIS A 346 12.83 -32.27 -44.26
CA HIS A 346 14.14 -32.30 -43.59
C HIS A 346 14.75 -33.69 -43.74
#